data_AF-A0A4Y2IWE7-F1
#
_entry.id   AF-A0A4Y2IWE7-F1
#
_cell.length_a   1.000
_cell.length_b   1.000
_cell.length_c   1.000
_cell.angle_alpha   90.00
_cell.angle_beta   90.00
_cell.angle_gamma   90.00
#
_symmetry.space_group_name_H-M   'P 1'
#
loop_
_entity.id
_entity.type
_entity.pdbx_description
1 polymer ?
#
loop_
_entity_poly.entity_id
_entity_poly.type
_entity_poly.pdbx_seq_one_letter_code
_entity_poly.pdbx_strand_id
1 'polypeptide(L)'
;MDGPDVNHKFFWDIREDNQSEEEPIIINIGKCGLHTTNCAFKTVIIGTDWSIVEFLIALYNFFKDVPARRGTYAKFSGSKIFPKKFCSIGWLGKSDIAQRAIEILPDVMQYVNSVKEDNKRRPSSSRFKIVAENITDPLLTAKLEFFLFL
;
A
#
# COMPACT_ATOMS: atom_id res chain seq x y z
N MET A 1 20.66 7.18 -1.82
CA MET A 1 20.68 6.02 -0.92
C MET A 1 20.16 4.87 -1.73
N ASP A 2 21.07 4.02 -2.22
CA ASP A 2 20.69 2.85 -3.00
C ASP A 2 19.78 1.97 -2.14
N GLY A 3 18.72 1.47 -2.76
CA GLY A 3 17.67 0.70 -2.11
C GLY A 3 18.13 -0.68 -1.63
N PRO A 4 17.22 -1.61 -1.34
CA PRO A 4 17.54 -2.91 -0.73
C PRO A 4 18.50 -3.82 -1.52
N ASP A 5 18.81 -3.45 -2.77
CA ASP A 5 19.85 -4.03 -3.63
C ASP A 5 21.19 -3.27 -3.51
N VAL A 6 21.57 -2.85 -2.30
CA VAL A 6 22.96 -2.45 -2.06
C VAL A 6 23.82 -3.61 -2.52
N ASN A 7 24.63 -3.36 -3.54
CA ASN A 7 25.47 -4.37 -4.15
C ASN A 7 26.54 -4.80 -3.14
N HIS A 8 26.23 -5.76 -2.28
CA HIS A 8 27.19 -6.31 -1.32
C HIS A 8 28.45 -6.82 -2.00
N LYS A 9 28.34 -7.21 -3.28
CA LYS A 9 29.49 -7.55 -4.10
C LYS A 9 30.51 -6.41 -4.16
N PHE A 10 30.08 -5.17 -4.38
CA PHE A 10 30.99 -4.01 -4.41
C PHE A 10 31.73 -3.81 -3.07
N PHE A 11 31.04 -4.04 -1.96
CA PHE A 11 31.68 -4.02 -0.63
C PHE A 11 32.75 -5.12 -0.51
N TRP A 12 32.44 -6.34 -0.96
CA TRP A 12 33.38 -7.46 -0.92
C TRP A 12 34.57 -7.24 -1.86
N ASP A 13 34.32 -6.82 -3.09
CA ASP A 13 35.33 -6.53 -4.11
C ASP A 13 36.33 -5.46 -3.60
N ILE A 14 35.84 -4.35 -3.05
CA ILE A 14 36.72 -3.32 -2.49
C ILE A 14 37.50 -3.83 -1.27
N ARG A 15 36.88 -4.65 -0.40
CA ARG A 15 37.58 -5.20 0.76
C ARG A 15 38.68 -6.17 0.36
N GLU A 16 38.50 -6.91 -0.74
CA GLU A 16 39.53 -7.77 -1.31
C GLU A 16 40.70 -6.96 -1.88
N ASP A 17 40.43 -5.80 -2.48
CA ASP A 17 41.45 -4.89 -3.01
C ASP A 17 42.21 -4.11 -1.92
N ASN A 18 41.57 -3.89 -0.76
CA ASN A 18 42.05 -3.03 0.33
C ASN A 18 42.74 -3.87 1.44
N GLN A 19 43.90 -4.46 1.13
CA GLN A 19 44.65 -5.36 2.03
C GLN A 19 45.91 -4.75 2.65
N SER A 20 46.25 -3.49 2.35
CA SER A 20 47.48 -2.88 2.89
C SER A 20 47.29 -2.34 4.31
N GLU A 21 48.34 -2.38 5.13
CA GLU A 21 48.31 -1.89 6.52
C GLU A 21 48.16 -0.35 6.63
N GLU A 22 48.38 0.38 5.54
CA GLU A 22 48.25 1.85 5.47
C GLU A 22 46.85 2.32 5.03
N GLU A 23 46.00 1.42 4.54
CA GLU A 23 44.68 1.79 4.03
C GLU A 23 43.59 1.87 5.12
N PRO A 24 42.56 2.70 4.90
CA PRO A 24 41.43 2.79 5.83
C PRO A 24 40.64 1.47 5.90
N ILE A 25 40.41 0.97 7.11
CA ILE A 25 39.56 -0.22 7.32
C ILE A 25 38.12 0.09 6.93
N ILE A 26 37.60 -0.67 5.96
CA ILE A 26 36.20 -0.57 5.52
C ILE A 26 35.34 -1.49 6.38
N ILE A 27 34.47 -0.88 7.18
CA ILE A 27 33.62 -1.59 8.14
C ILE A 27 32.29 -1.98 7.48
N ASN A 28 31.92 -3.26 7.58
CA ASN A 28 30.58 -3.72 7.21
C ASN A 28 29.58 -3.42 8.33
N ILE A 29 28.68 -2.47 8.11
CA ILE A 29 27.60 -2.14 9.06
C ILE A 29 26.34 -3.01 8.81
N GLY A 30 26.40 -3.90 7.80
CA GLY A 30 25.31 -4.80 7.44
C GLY A 30 24.16 -4.09 6.71
N LYS A 31 22.99 -4.74 6.66
CA LYS A 31 21.76 -4.12 6.16
C LYS A 31 21.12 -3.27 7.25
N CYS A 32 20.60 -2.11 6.86
CA CYS A 32 19.76 -1.30 7.75
C CYS A 32 18.56 -2.13 8.23
N GLY A 33 18.32 -2.20 9.54
CA GLY A 33 17.19 -2.93 10.11
C GLY A 33 15.84 -2.51 9.51
N LEU A 34 15.68 -1.21 9.20
CA LEU A 34 14.50 -0.68 8.51
C LEU A 34 14.30 -1.35 7.14
N HIS A 35 15.37 -1.54 6.36
CA HIS A 35 15.29 -2.22 5.07
C HIS A 35 14.98 -3.70 5.24
N THR A 36 15.62 -4.39 6.18
CA THR A 36 15.34 -5.80 6.47
C THR A 36 13.86 -6.01 6.81
N THR A 37 13.31 -5.19 7.70
CA THR A 37 11.90 -5.27 8.08
C THR A 37 10.98 -4.88 6.92
N ASN A 38 11.26 -3.80 6.18
CA ASN A 38 10.47 -3.43 4.99
C ASN A 38 10.43 -4.55 3.94
N CYS A 39 11.58 -5.19 3.68
CA CYS A 39 11.67 -6.30 2.74
C CYS A 39 10.91 -7.52 3.24
N ALA A 40 11.01 -7.85 4.53
CA ALA A 40 10.23 -8.95 5.11
C ALA A 40 8.73 -8.74 4.93
N PHE A 41 8.23 -7.52 5.18
CA PHE A 41 6.83 -7.18 5.01
C PHE A 41 6.37 -7.28 3.56
N LYS A 42 7.16 -6.72 2.64
CA LYS A 42 6.91 -6.84 1.21
C LYS A 42 6.81 -8.31 0.81
N THR A 43 7.74 -9.15 1.28
CA THR A 43 7.73 -10.59 1.01
C THR A 43 6.50 -11.28 1.56
N VAL A 44 6.09 -10.97 2.80
CA VAL A 44 4.87 -11.53 3.40
C VAL A 44 3.64 -11.18 2.57
N ILE A 45 3.44 -9.89 2.25
CA ILE A 45 2.26 -9.47 1.50
C ILE A 45 2.23 -10.04 0.10
N ILE A 46 3.37 -10.09 -0.60
CA ILE A 46 3.47 -10.77 -1.91
C ILE A 46 3.16 -12.27 -1.75
N GLY A 47 3.66 -12.92 -0.71
CA GLY A 47 3.46 -14.35 -0.46
C GLY A 47 2.02 -14.72 -0.07
N THR A 48 1.25 -13.79 0.51
CA THR A 48 -0.17 -14.02 0.85
C THR A 48 -1.10 -14.01 -0.36
N ASP A 49 -0.65 -13.49 -1.51
CA ASP A 49 -1.48 -13.25 -2.70
C ASP A 49 -2.72 -12.38 -2.41
N TRP A 50 -2.65 -11.54 -1.37
CA TRP A 50 -3.74 -10.64 -1.01
C TRP A 50 -3.68 -9.36 -1.83
N SER A 51 -4.80 -9.01 -2.45
CA SER A 51 -4.98 -7.76 -3.23
C SER A 51 -5.09 -6.49 -2.38
N ILE A 52 -4.61 -6.48 -1.12
CA ILE A 52 -4.71 -5.33 -0.20
C ILE A 52 -4.03 -4.10 -0.78
N VAL A 53 -2.80 -4.24 -1.28
CA VAL A 53 -2.04 -3.09 -1.80
C VAL A 53 -2.71 -2.52 -3.03
N GLU A 54 -3.17 -3.38 -3.93
CA GLU A 54 -3.93 -2.98 -5.12
C GLU A 54 -5.24 -2.28 -4.74
N PHE A 55 -5.95 -2.81 -3.75
CA PHE A 55 -7.17 -2.23 -3.20
C PHE A 55 -6.92 -0.82 -2.64
N LEU A 56 -5.92 -0.64 -1.77
CA LEU A 56 -5.60 0.67 -1.17
C LEU A 56 -5.22 1.71 -2.24
N ILE A 57 -4.42 1.31 -3.23
CA ILE A 57 -4.02 2.15 -4.36
C ILE A 57 -5.24 2.51 -5.22
N ALA A 58 -6.09 1.52 -5.55
CA ALA A 58 -7.29 1.73 -6.35
C ALA A 58 -8.28 2.65 -5.63
N LEU A 59 -8.50 2.43 -4.33
CA LEU A 59 -9.40 3.19 -3.48
C LEU A 59 -9.02 4.67 -3.44
N TYR A 60 -7.74 4.98 -3.18
CA TYR A 60 -7.26 6.36 -3.21
C TYR A 60 -7.42 6.99 -4.59
N ASN A 61 -6.91 6.33 -5.64
CA ASN A 61 -6.92 6.88 -6.99
C ASN A 61 -8.33 6.95 -7.59
N PHE A 62 -9.29 6.20 -7.06
CA PHE A 62 -10.68 6.29 -7.46
C PHE A 62 -11.25 7.67 -7.10
N PHE A 63 -10.96 8.20 -5.91
CA PHE A 63 -11.45 9.54 -5.52
C PHE A 63 -10.50 10.68 -5.87
N LYS A 64 -9.22 10.39 -6.09
CA LYS A 64 -8.19 11.38 -6.43
C LYS A 64 -8.60 12.16 -7.68
N ASP A 65 -8.56 13.49 -7.57
CA ASP A 65 -8.77 14.45 -8.66
C ASP A 65 -10.09 14.31 -9.42
N VAL A 66 -11.11 13.66 -8.84
CA VAL A 66 -12.44 13.52 -9.46
C VAL A 66 -13.55 14.05 -8.55
N PRO A 67 -13.86 15.36 -8.63
CA PRO A 67 -14.87 16.02 -7.80
C PRO A 67 -16.26 15.38 -7.91
N ALA A 68 -16.69 14.95 -9.10
CA ALA A 68 -18.00 14.33 -9.31
C ALA A 68 -18.16 13.01 -8.51
N ARG A 69 -17.09 12.21 -8.38
CA ARG A 69 -17.10 10.99 -7.59
C ARG A 69 -17.11 11.29 -6.09
N ARG A 70 -16.38 12.31 -5.65
CA ARG A 70 -16.41 12.75 -4.25
C ARG A 70 -17.77 13.32 -3.86
N GLY A 71 -18.42 14.07 -4.75
CA GLY A 71 -19.76 14.59 -4.55
C GLY A 71 -20.83 13.50 -4.49
N THR A 72 -20.77 12.52 -5.39
CA THR A 72 -21.70 11.37 -5.35
C THR A 72 -21.45 10.46 -4.16
N TYR A 73 -20.19 10.25 -3.76
CA TYR A 73 -19.84 9.56 -2.52
C TYR A 73 -20.48 10.23 -1.31
N ALA A 74 -20.22 11.53 -1.11
CA ALA A 74 -20.80 12.27 0.01
C ALA A 74 -22.33 12.29 -0.02
N LYS A 75 -22.94 12.28 -1.21
CA LYS A 75 -24.40 12.20 -1.35
C LYS A 75 -24.96 10.84 -0.94
N PHE A 76 -24.31 9.74 -1.33
CA PHE A 76 -24.83 8.40 -1.10
C PHE A 76 -24.49 7.84 0.28
N SER A 77 -23.28 8.09 0.78
CA SER A 77 -22.84 7.62 2.11
C SER A 77 -23.05 8.64 3.22
N GLY A 78 -23.23 9.94 2.90
CA GLY A 78 -23.23 11.01 3.90
C GLY A 78 -21.83 11.39 4.41
N SER A 79 -20.80 10.64 4.02
CA SER A 79 -19.43 10.80 4.52
C SER A 79 -18.61 11.79 3.70
N LYS A 80 -17.81 12.59 4.38
CA LYS A 80 -16.80 13.50 3.77
C LYS A 80 -15.37 13.03 4.03
N ILE A 81 -15.23 11.81 4.57
CA ILE A 81 -13.94 11.20 4.87
C ILE A 81 -13.49 10.41 3.64
N PHE A 82 -12.22 10.58 3.26
CA PHE A 82 -11.66 10.01 2.04
C PHE A 82 -10.42 9.15 2.33
N PRO A 83 -10.09 8.20 1.44
CA PRO A 83 -8.90 7.37 1.57
C PRO A 83 -7.60 8.18 1.51
N LYS A 84 -6.55 7.62 2.12
CA LYS A 84 -5.18 8.17 2.10
C LYS A 84 -4.34 7.51 1.00
N LYS A 85 -3.30 8.22 0.56
CA LYS A 85 -2.40 7.78 -0.51
C LYS A 85 -1.44 6.69 -0.01
N PHE A 86 -1.51 5.50 -0.61
CA PHE A 86 -0.49 4.46 -0.44
C PHE A 86 0.79 4.81 -1.22
N CYS A 87 1.96 4.58 -0.59
CA CYS A 87 3.28 4.77 -1.19
C CYS A 87 4.09 3.49 -1.04
N SER A 88 4.58 2.94 -2.16
CA SER A 88 5.26 1.64 -2.22
C SER A 88 6.71 1.63 -1.74
N ILE A 89 7.29 2.80 -1.45
CA ILE A 89 8.72 2.96 -1.13
C ILE A 89 9.02 2.76 0.38
N GLY A 90 8.00 2.76 1.23
CA GLY A 90 8.15 2.46 2.66
C GLY A 90 6.90 1.78 3.20
N TRP A 91 7.02 0.49 3.52
CA TRP A 91 5.89 -0.33 3.98
C TRP A 91 5.66 -0.14 5.48
N LEU A 92 6.73 0.11 6.23
CA LEU A 92 6.71 0.49 7.63
C LEU A 92 6.04 1.86 7.82
N GLY A 93 5.06 1.92 8.72
CA GLY A 93 4.33 3.14 9.06
C GLY A 93 3.16 3.48 8.12
N LYS A 94 2.60 2.49 7.42
CA LYS A 94 1.38 2.64 6.60
C LYS A 94 0.10 2.26 7.32
N SER A 95 0.18 2.06 8.64
CA SER A 95 -0.95 1.76 9.52
C SER A 95 -2.07 2.78 9.39
N ASP A 96 -1.73 4.07 9.27
CA ASP A 96 -2.70 5.16 9.14
C ASP A 96 -3.55 5.11 7.86
N ILE A 97 -3.05 4.44 6.82
CA ILE A 97 -3.74 4.22 5.53
C ILE A 97 -4.72 3.07 5.67
N ALA A 98 -4.28 1.95 6.26
CA ALA A 98 -5.13 0.79 6.51
C ALA A 98 -6.25 1.14 7.49
N GLN A 99 -5.91 1.85 8.57
CA GLN A 99 -6.88 2.35 9.54
C GLN A 99 -7.92 3.26 8.87
N ARG A 100 -7.49 4.18 7.99
CA ARG A 100 -8.42 5.00 7.21
C ARG A 100 -9.28 4.15 6.27
N ALA A 101 -8.73 3.11 5.66
CA ALA A 101 -9.49 2.24 4.77
C ALA A 101 -10.57 1.46 5.54
N ILE A 102 -10.26 0.98 6.75
CA ILE A 102 -11.20 0.32 7.65
C ILE A 102 -12.31 1.31 8.07
N GLU A 103 -11.94 2.53 8.48
CA GLU A 103 -12.86 3.60 8.89
C GLU A 103 -13.93 3.89 7.83
N ILE A 104 -13.53 4.03 6.56
CA ILE A 104 -14.46 4.38 5.47
C ILE A 104 -15.11 3.18 4.78
N LEU A 105 -14.76 1.95 5.17
CA LEU A 105 -15.21 0.75 4.46
C LEU A 105 -16.75 0.66 4.38
N PRO A 106 -17.53 0.92 5.45
CA PRO A 106 -18.99 0.91 5.39
C PRO A 106 -19.54 1.93 4.38
N ASP A 107 -18.98 3.14 4.38
CA ASP A 107 -19.37 4.23 3.47
C ASP A 107 -19.08 3.87 2.01
N VAL A 108 -17.93 3.24 1.77
CA VAL A 108 -17.52 2.77 0.44
C VAL A 108 -18.45 1.66 -0.04
N MET A 109 -18.81 0.70 0.83
CA MET A 109 -19.78 -0.35 0.49
C MET A 109 -21.13 0.24 0.12
N GLN A 110 -21.65 1.16 0.93
CA GLN A 110 -22.91 1.86 0.65
C GLN A 110 -22.87 2.61 -0.68
N TYR A 111 -21.80 3.36 -0.93
CA TYR A 111 -21.59 4.06 -2.20
C TYR A 111 -21.58 3.09 -3.39
N VAL A 112 -20.80 2.02 -3.31
CA VAL A 112 -20.66 1.04 -4.41
C VAL A 112 -22.00 0.36 -4.70
N ASN A 113 -22.77 0.01 -3.67
CA ASN A 113 -24.10 -0.59 -3.85
C ASN A 113 -25.06 0.42 -4.51
N SER A 114 -25.08 1.67 -4.04
CA SER A 114 -25.93 2.73 -4.60
C SER A 114 -25.64 3.02 -6.08
N VAL A 115 -24.36 3.02 -6.48
CA VAL A 115 -24.00 3.26 -7.90
C VAL A 115 -24.10 2.02 -8.78
N LYS A 116 -24.13 0.81 -8.20
CA LYS A 116 -24.43 -0.43 -8.95
C LYS A 116 -25.89 -0.47 -9.39
N GLU A 117 -26.80 0.04 -8.55
CA GLU A 117 -28.23 0.17 -8.88
C GLU A 117 -28.50 1.33 -9.86
N ASP A 118 -27.75 2.43 -9.76
CA ASP A 118 -27.82 3.57 -10.69
C ASP A 118 -26.96 3.35 -11.95
N ASN A 119 -27.52 2.62 -12.93
CA ASN A 119 -26.85 2.32 -14.21
C ASN A 119 -26.29 3.56 -14.95
N LYS A 120 -26.81 4.78 -14.70
CA LYS A 120 -26.31 6.00 -15.34
C LYS A 120 -25.06 6.56 -14.67
N ARG A 121 -24.88 6.30 -13.37
CA ARG A 121 -23.77 6.85 -12.58
C ARG A 121 -22.69 5.82 -12.24
N ARG A 122 -22.89 4.56 -12.64
CA ARG A 122 -21.91 3.48 -12.46
C ARG A 122 -20.58 3.80 -13.15
N PRO A 123 -19.47 3.95 -12.40
CA PRO A 123 -18.16 4.15 -13.01
C PRO A 123 -17.68 2.88 -13.75
N SER A 124 -17.05 3.06 -14.91
CA SER A 124 -16.48 1.96 -15.71
C SER A 124 -14.98 1.75 -15.50
N SER A 125 -14.34 2.56 -14.63
CA SER A 125 -12.89 2.56 -14.46
C SER A 125 -12.36 1.26 -13.82
N SER A 126 -11.15 0.86 -14.17
CA SER A 126 -10.47 -0.31 -13.56
C SER A 126 -10.40 -0.21 -12.03
N ARG A 127 -10.15 1.00 -11.52
CA ARG A 127 -10.12 1.30 -10.08
C ARG A 127 -11.45 1.01 -9.39
N PHE A 128 -12.57 1.33 -10.03
CA PHE A 128 -13.89 1.00 -9.50
C PHE A 128 -14.10 -0.50 -9.44
N LYS A 129 -13.70 -1.24 -10.48
CA LYS A 129 -13.83 -2.70 -10.51
C LYS A 129 -13.04 -3.35 -9.37
N ILE A 130 -11.77 -2.98 -9.20
CA ILE A 130 -10.93 -3.47 -8.09
C ILE A 130 -11.60 -3.20 -6.74
N VAL A 131 -12.07 -1.98 -6.50
CA VAL A 131 -12.77 -1.65 -5.24
C VAL A 131 -14.04 -2.48 -5.09
N ALA A 132 -14.88 -2.55 -6.12
CA ALA A 132 -16.17 -3.23 -6.10
C ALA A 132 -16.05 -4.76 -5.96
N GLU A 133 -14.96 -5.35 -6.41
CA GLU A 133 -14.62 -6.77 -6.25
C GLU A 133 -14.08 -7.04 -4.84
N ASN A 134 -13.13 -6.24 -4.36
CA ASN A 134 -12.52 -6.44 -3.04
C ASN A 134 -13.55 -6.29 -1.91
N ILE A 135 -14.51 -5.36 -2.00
CA ILE A 135 -15.54 -5.21 -0.94
C ILE A 135 -16.50 -6.40 -0.82
N THR A 136 -16.48 -7.33 -1.80
CA THR A 136 -17.26 -8.58 -1.72
C THR A 136 -16.52 -9.69 -0.98
N ASP A 137 -15.22 -9.52 -0.72
CA ASP A 137 -14.45 -10.45 0.08
C ASP A 137 -14.85 -10.34 1.56
N PRO A 138 -15.44 -11.39 2.16
CA PRO A 138 -15.84 -11.36 3.57
C PRO A 138 -14.64 -11.22 4.52
N LEU A 139 -13.43 -11.51 4.06
CA LEU A 139 -12.21 -11.40 4.85
C LEU A 139 -11.48 -10.07 4.65
N LEU A 140 -12.00 -9.13 3.83
CA LEU A 140 -11.32 -7.87 3.54
C LEU A 140 -10.97 -7.10 4.82
N THR A 141 -11.90 -6.98 5.76
CA THR A 141 -11.66 -6.29 7.03
C THR A 141 -10.54 -6.97 7.81
N ALA A 142 -10.58 -8.29 7.97
CA ALA A 142 -9.55 -9.04 8.69
C ALA A 142 -8.17 -8.92 8.02
N LYS A 143 -8.13 -8.92 6.69
CA LYS A 143 -6.93 -8.68 5.88
C LYS A 143 -6.35 -7.29 6.11
N LEU A 144 -7.20 -6.25 6.13
CA LEU A 144 -6.80 -4.87 6.42
C LEU A 144 -6.30 -4.71 7.86
N GLU A 145 -6.95 -5.36 8.83
CA GLU A 145 -6.51 -5.38 10.24
C GLU A 145 -5.16 -6.08 10.37
N PHE A 146 -4.95 -7.21 9.71
CA PHE A 146 -3.64 -7.86 9.69
C PHE A 146 -2.56 -6.93 9.10
N PHE A 147 -2.87 -6.23 8.01
CA PHE A 147 -1.98 -5.23 7.42
C PHE A 147 -1.73 -4.03 8.35
N LEU A 148 -2.67 -3.68 9.23
CA LEU A 148 -2.53 -2.61 10.21
C LEU A 148 -1.48 -2.94 11.29
N PHE A 149 -1.39 -4.22 11.68
CA PHE A 149 -0.52 -4.71 12.75
C PHE A 149 0.80 -5.33 12.29
N LEU A 150 0.97 -5.49 10.97
CA LEU A 150 2.30 -5.61 10.37
C LEU A 150 2.99 -4.25 10.53
#